data_AF-A0A4P6KVA5-F1
#
_entry.id   AF-A0A4P6KVA5-F1
#
_cell.length_a   1.000
_cell.length_b   1.000
_cell.length_c   1.000
_cell.angle_alpha   90.00
_cell.angle_beta   90.00
_cell.angle_gamma   90.00
#
_symmetry.space_group_name_H-M   'P 1'
#
loop_
_entity.id
_entity.type
_entity.pdbx_description
1 polymer ?
#
loop_
_entity_poly.entity_id
_entity_poly.type
_entity_poly.pdbx_seq_one_letter_code
_entity_poly.pdbx_strand_id
1 'polypeptide(L)'
;MSENGIDAAFWERADAIIRLANEQGTKAPNSNVSASLLYAAARFNAFIVANGASSADSMQKDKEDALRYFTEEYRKMLSQNLDDYVANFATYLEKR
;
A
#
# COMPACT_ATOMS: atom_id res chain seq x y z
N MET A 1 -9.88 -23.98 0.71
CA MET A 1 -9.98 -22.93 1.74
C MET A 1 -8.64 -22.88 2.45
N SER A 2 -7.87 -21.81 2.29
CA SER A 2 -6.59 -21.65 2.99
C SER A 2 -6.82 -20.89 4.29
N GLU A 3 -6.48 -21.53 5.40
CA GLU A 3 -6.46 -20.95 6.75
C GLU A 3 -5.42 -19.82 6.81
N ASN A 4 -5.92 -18.57 6.81
CA ASN A 4 -5.30 -17.33 7.34
C ASN A 4 -5.76 -16.13 6.51
N GLY A 5 -7.05 -15.76 6.63
CA GLY A 5 -7.61 -14.40 6.47
C GLY A 5 -7.32 -13.52 5.24
N ILE A 6 -6.39 -13.88 4.36
CA ILE A 6 -5.94 -13.13 3.20
C ILE A 6 -5.99 -14.09 2.02
N ASP A 7 -6.89 -13.78 1.08
CA ASP A 7 -7.09 -14.55 -0.15
C ASP A 7 -5.83 -14.46 -1.04
N ALA A 8 -5.50 -15.54 -1.77
CA ALA A 8 -4.43 -15.55 -2.76
C ALA A 8 -4.56 -14.38 -3.76
N ALA A 9 -5.80 -14.03 -4.09
CA ALA A 9 -6.09 -12.90 -4.97
C ALA A 9 -5.62 -11.55 -4.42
N PHE A 10 -5.51 -11.37 -3.10
CA PHE A 10 -4.92 -10.15 -2.53
C PHE A 10 -3.44 -10.04 -2.90
N TRP A 11 -2.67 -11.11 -2.70
CA TRP A 11 -1.25 -11.15 -3.00
C TRP A 11 -1.00 -10.97 -4.49
N GLU A 12 -1.79 -11.62 -5.34
CA GLU A 12 -1.70 -11.45 -6.80
C GLU A 12 -1.87 -9.99 -7.24
N ARG A 13 -2.81 -9.26 -6.63
CA ARG A 13 -3.03 -7.83 -6.90
C ARG A 13 -1.87 -6.96 -6.38
N ALA A 14 -1.39 -7.23 -5.17
CA ALA A 14 -0.25 -6.50 -4.60
C ALA A 14 1.01 -6.70 -5.47
N ASP A 15 1.30 -7.93 -5.87
CA ASP A 15 2.44 -8.27 -6.70
C ASP A 15 2.35 -7.65 -8.09
N ALA A 16 1.15 -7.53 -8.67
CA ALA A 16 0.96 -6.84 -9.93
C ALA A 16 1.38 -5.36 -9.86
N ILE A 17 1.09 -4.68 -8.74
CA ILE A 17 1.51 -3.30 -8.51
C ILE A 17 3.03 -3.22 -8.32
N ILE A 18 3.62 -4.15 -7.57
CA ILE A 18 5.08 -4.22 -7.37
C ILE A 18 5.82 -4.49 -8.70
N ARG A 19 5.31 -5.39 -9.54
CA ARG A 19 5.87 -5.63 -10.88
C ARG A 19 5.89 -4.36 -11.72
N LEU A 20 4.81 -3.60 -11.73
CA LEU A 20 4.75 -2.31 -12.43
C LEU A 20 5.74 -1.29 -11.85
N ALA A 21 5.83 -1.21 -10.52
CA ALA A 21 6.79 -0.32 -9.86
C ALA A 21 8.24 -0.68 -10.22
N ASN A 22 8.57 -1.97 -10.23
CA ASN A 22 9.90 -2.45 -10.63
C ASN A 22 10.21 -2.09 -12.08
N GLU A 23 9.23 -2.20 -12.99
CA GLU A 23 9.40 -1.75 -14.38
C GLU A 23 9.68 -0.23 -14.44
N GLN A 24 8.92 0.57 -13.70
CA GLN A 24 9.13 2.02 -13.63
C GLN A 24 10.48 2.39 -13.01
N GLY A 25 10.97 1.60 -12.05
CA GLY A 25 12.29 1.75 -11.42
C GLY A 25 13.46 1.57 -12.38
N THR A 26 13.24 0.98 -13.56
CA THR A 26 14.25 0.93 -14.62
C THR A 26 14.42 2.28 -15.34
N LYS A 27 13.45 3.20 -15.21
CA LYS A 27 13.37 4.47 -15.95
C LYS A 27 13.44 5.70 -15.02
N ALA A 28 13.23 5.55 -13.73
CA ALA A 28 13.24 6.62 -12.74
C ALA A 28 13.85 6.15 -11.41
N PRO A 29 14.40 7.06 -10.59
CA PRO A 29 14.88 6.70 -9.26
C PRO A 29 13.80 6.01 -8.42
N ASN A 30 14.18 4.97 -7.67
CA ASN A 30 13.24 4.22 -6.82
C ASN A 30 12.48 5.11 -5.82
N SER A 31 13.09 6.22 -5.37
CA SER A 31 12.42 7.23 -4.53
C SER A 31 11.23 7.90 -5.23
N ASN A 32 11.36 8.21 -6.53
CA ASN A 32 10.29 8.81 -7.32
C ASN A 32 9.17 7.81 -7.59
N VAL A 33 9.53 6.55 -7.86
CA VAL A 33 8.55 5.46 -8.04
C VAL A 33 7.79 5.20 -6.74
N SER A 34 8.50 5.16 -5.60
CA SER A 34 7.89 5.03 -4.27
C SER A 34 6.91 6.16 -3.97
N ALA A 35 7.28 7.42 -4.25
CA ALA A 35 6.37 8.56 -4.11
C ALA A 35 5.14 8.45 -5.03
N SER A 36 5.33 7.95 -6.26
CA SER A 36 4.25 7.73 -7.22
C SER A 36 3.28 6.64 -6.76
N LEU A 37 3.79 5.55 -6.18
CA LEU A 37 2.97 4.49 -5.58
C LEU A 37 2.12 5.02 -4.42
N LEU A 38 2.73 5.79 -3.51
CA LEU A 38 2.00 6.38 -2.38
C LEU A 38 0.88 7.30 -2.86
N TYR A 39 1.15 8.13 -3.86
CA TYR A 39 0.14 9.01 -4.46
C TYR A 39 -0.96 8.22 -5.19
N ALA A 40 -0.60 7.17 -5.93
CA ALA A 40 -1.57 6.31 -6.61
C ALA A 40 -2.51 5.61 -5.61
N ALA A 41 -1.96 5.06 -4.52
CA ALA A 41 -2.75 4.46 -3.44
C ALA A 41 -3.70 5.47 -2.80
N ALA A 42 -3.22 6.69 -2.51
CA ALA A 42 -4.05 7.76 -1.95
C ALA A 42 -5.23 8.12 -2.86
N ARG A 43 -4.99 8.27 -4.17
CA ARG A 43 -6.04 8.59 -5.16
C ARG A 43 -7.08 7.48 -5.28
N PHE A 44 -6.62 6.23 -5.32
CA PHE A 44 -7.51 5.08 -5.41
C PHE A 44 -8.38 4.97 -4.15
N ASN A 45 -7.78 5.08 -2.96
CA ASN A 45 -8.52 5.01 -1.70
C ASN A 45 -9.50 6.18 -1.54
N ALA A 46 -9.13 7.39 -1.96
CA ALA A 46 -10.05 8.53 -1.99
C ALA A 46 -11.26 8.28 -2.91
N PHE A 47 -11.05 7.64 -4.06
CA PHE A 47 -12.14 7.22 -4.95
C PHE A 47 -13.07 6.19 -4.28
N ILE A 48 -12.53 5.21 -3.56
CA ILE A 48 -13.33 4.23 -2.82
C ILE A 48 -14.21 4.90 -1.76
N VAL A 49 -13.66 5.85 -1.00
CA VAL A 49 -14.42 6.63 -0.01
C VAL A 49 -15.52 7.44 -0.70
N ALA A 50 -15.18 8.15 -1.77
CA ALA A 50 -16.15 8.94 -2.53
C ALA A 50 -17.30 8.09 -3.08
N ASN A 51 -17.00 6.89 -3.59
CA ASN A 51 -18.01 5.98 -4.14
C ASN A 51 -18.90 5.34 -3.06
N GLY A 52 -18.45 5.32 -1.80
CA GLY A 52 -19.25 4.88 -0.65
C GLY A 52 -20.12 5.99 -0.04
N ALA A 53 -19.84 7.26 -0.36
CA ALA A 53 -20.55 8.39 0.20
C ALA A 53 -21.89 8.66 -0.52
N SER A 54 -22.91 9.02 0.25
CA SER A 54 -24.24 9.39 -0.27
C SER A 54 -24.33 10.84 -0.74
N SER A 55 -23.40 11.70 -0.32
CA SER A 55 -23.33 13.11 -0.67
C SER A 55 -21.93 13.67 -0.36
N ALA A 56 -21.65 14.90 -0.83
CA ALA A 56 -20.43 15.59 -0.47
C ALA A 56 -20.33 15.86 1.05
N ASP A 57 -21.47 16.15 1.70
CA ASP A 57 -21.51 16.39 3.15
C ASP A 57 -21.23 15.12 3.97
N SER A 58 -21.72 13.95 3.53
CA SER A 58 -21.38 12.69 4.21
C SER A 58 -19.92 12.33 3.98
N MET A 59 -19.40 12.49 2.76
CA MET A 59 -17.98 12.32 2.48
C MET A 59 -17.09 13.24 3.34
N GLN A 60 -17.50 14.49 3.55
CA GLN A 60 -16.76 15.45 4.37
C GLN A 60 -16.74 15.05 5.85
N LYS A 61 -17.82 14.44 6.36
CA LYS A 61 -17.86 13.91 7.73
C LYS A 61 -16.97 12.66 7.88
N ASP A 62 -16.97 11.80 6.88
CA ASP A 62 -16.22 10.53 6.90
C ASP A 62 -14.73 10.71 6.58
N LYS A 63 -14.32 11.89 6.11
CA LYS A 63 -12.94 12.19 5.67
C LYS A 63 -11.90 11.86 6.72
N GLU A 64 -12.07 12.33 7.96
CA GLU A 64 -11.07 12.12 9.02
C GLU A 64 -10.99 10.65 9.45
N ASP A 65 -12.11 9.94 9.42
CA ASP A 65 -12.15 8.51 9.71
C ASP A 65 -11.45 7.70 8.61
N ALA A 66 -11.67 8.05 7.34
CA ALA A 66 -10.96 7.45 6.23
C ALA A 66 -9.45 7.71 6.29
N LEU A 67 -9.04 8.96 6.57
CA LEU A 67 -7.62 9.32 6.74
C LEU A 67 -6.97 8.47 7.84
N ARG A 68 -7.62 8.36 9.00
CA ARG A 68 -7.14 7.53 10.11
C ARG A 68 -7.00 6.07 9.69
N TYR A 69 -8.07 5.48 9.14
CA TYR A 69 -8.07 4.09 8.73
C TYR A 69 -6.93 3.76 7.74
N PHE A 70 -6.82 4.49 6.62
CA PHE A 70 -5.82 4.16 5.60
C PHE A 70 -4.38 4.41 6.08
N THR A 71 -4.16 5.43 6.92
CA THR A 71 -2.81 5.71 7.45
C THR A 71 -2.39 4.70 8.52
N GLU A 72 -3.32 4.22 9.35
CA GLU A 72 -3.06 3.17 10.34
C GLU A 72 -2.78 1.83 9.67
N GLU A 73 -3.56 1.42 8.68
CA GLU A 73 -3.31 0.18 7.93
C GLU A 73 -1.99 0.24 7.16
N TYR A 74 -1.68 1.37 6.51
CA TYR A 74 -0.38 1.54 5.86
C TYR A 74 0.77 1.47 6.85
N ARG A 75 0.65 2.14 8.01
CA ARG A 75 1.66 2.09 9.07
C ARG A 75 1.90 0.65 9.52
N LYS A 76 0.84 -0.11 9.80
CA LYS A 76 0.92 -1.50 10.23
C LYS A 76 1.65 -2.37 9.20
N MET A 77 1.25 -2.29 7.93
CA MET A 77 1.89 -3.07 6.86
C MET A 77 3.36 -2.67 6.66
N LEU A 78 3.66 -1.37 6.66
CA LEU A 78 5.02 -0.88 6.52
C LEU A 78 5.90 -1.34 7.69
N SER A 79 5.41 -1.21 8.93
CA SER A 79 6.11 -1.69 10.12
C SER A 79 6.43 -3.18 10.02
N GLN A 80 5.45 -4.02 9.66
CA GLN A 80 5.67 -5.46 9.50
C GLN A 80 6.75 -5.80 8.45
N ASN A 81 6.75 -5.10 7.31
CA ASN A 81 7.78 -5.31 6.28
C ASN A 81 9.15 -4.84 6.77
N LEU A 82 9.24 -3.70 7.45
CA LEU A 82 10.49 -3.20 8.01
C LEU A 82 11.04 -4.14 9.09
N ASP A 83 10.17 -4.65 9.97
CA ASP A 83 10.54 -5.61 11.00
C ASP A 83 11.10 -6.90 10.38
N ASP A 84 10.54 -7.37 9.25
CA ASP A 84 11.10 -8.51 8.50
C ASP A 84 12.50 -8.22 7.94
N TYR A 85 12.72 -7.03 7.36
CA TYR A 85 14.05 -6.61 6.91
C TYR A 85 15.04 -6.46 8.07
N VAL A 86 14.61 -6.00 9.25
CA VAL A 86 15.44 -5.90 10.44
C VAL A 86 15.83 -7.29 10.94
N ALA A 87 14.86 -8.21 11.03
CA ALA A 87 15.10 -9.58 11.48
C ALA A 87 16.02 -10.37 10.53
N ASN A 88 15.91 -10.12 9.23
CA ASN A 88 16.63 -10.84 8.18
C ASN A 88 17.72 -10.01 7.48
N PHE A 89 18.19 -8.93 8.12
CA PHE A 89 19.06 -7.93 7.50
C PHE A 89 20.29 -8.55 6.85
N ALA A 90 21.03 -9.39 7.58
CA ALA A 90 22.21 -10.08 7.06
C ALA A 90 21.84 -10.94 5.84
N THR A 91 20.87 -11.84 5.99
CA THR A 91 20.44 -12.76 4.92
C THR A 91 20.02 -12.05 3.63
N TYR A 92 19.27 -10.96 3.74
CA TYR A 92 18.74 -10.24 2.58
C TYR A 92 19.76 -9.29 1.95
N LEU A 93 20.66 -8.70 2.74
CA LEU A 93 21.51 -7.59 2.30
C LEU A 93 23.00 -7.92 2.18
N GLU A 94 23.47 -9.04 2.73
CA GLU A 94 24.86 -9.50 2.61
C GLU A 94 25.24 -9.90 1.16
N LYS A 95 24.24 -10.09 0.29
CA LYS A 95 24.41 -10.37 -1.15
C LYS A 95 24.36 -9.12 -2.06
N ARG A 96 24.37 -7.91 -1.50
CA ARG A 96 24.35 -6.66 -2.28
C ARG A 96 25.70 -6.31 -2.87
#